data_AF-A0A1M6HLG2-F1
#
_entry.id   AF-A0A1M6HLG2-F1
#
_cell.length_a   1.000
_cell.length_b   1.000
_cell.length_c   1.000
_cell.angle_alpha   90.00
_cell.angle_beta   90.00
_cell.angle_gamma   90.00
#
_symmetry.space_group_name_H-M   'P 1'
#
loop_
_entity.id
_entity.type
_entity.pdbx_description
1 polymer ?
#
loop_
_entity_poly.entity_id
_entity_poly.type
_entity_poly.pdbx_seq_one_letter_code
_entity_poly.pdbx_strand_id
1 'polypeptide(L)'
;MSTGIQAPPPRIRGPLRGIYAGNTRAVLARGLKVVARNNYLVVLSGFFEPVFYLLSMGLGLGALIGTVQFNGHDIAYAAYIAPALMAVSAMNGALYDSTTNVFFRMRYGKIYDQMLSTSLGPLDVALGEILLALFRGLLYAGGFMAVTTLLGLNLSWTALLAVPAALLIAFGFASVGLAATSYMKSFQHLDVVFFVMLPMFLLSATFFPIEVYPEVVQWVIKALPLWHAVDLIRQLTTGFVTPGLFGHVTYFAVMILLGVTLATRRLRALFLR
;
A
#
# COMPACT_ATOMS: atom_id res chain seq x y z
N MET A 1 -18.69 -35.87 26.12
CA MET A 1 -19.68 -35.09 25.35
C MET A 1 -19.47 -33.62 25.64
N SER A 2 -18.71 -32.91 24.79
CA SER A 2 -18.55 -31.45 24.86
C SER A 2 -19.33 -30.87 23.69
N THR A 3 -20.43 -30.21 24.01
CA THR A 3 -21.31 -29.49 23.08
C THR A 3 -20.60 -28.25 22.58
N GLY A 4 -19.94 -28.37 21.43
CA GLY A 4 -19.38 -27.24 20.70
C GLY A 4 -20.50 -26.31 20.25
N ILE A 5 -20.62 -25.15 20.90
CA ILE A 5 -21.51 -24.06 20.49
C ILE A 5 -20.99 -23.55 19.14
N GLN A 6 -21.52 -24.10 18.04
CA GLN A 6 -21.37 -23.49 16.73
C GLN A 6 -22.20 -22.22 16.71
N ALA A 7 -21.53 -21.07 16.77
CA ALA A 7 -22.17 -19.79 16.57
C ALA A 7 -22.91 -19.80 15.21
N PRO A 8 -24.19 -19.41 15.15
CA PRO A 8 -24.94 -19.43 13.90
C PRO A 8 -24.26 -18.50 12.87
N PRO A 9 -24.20 -18.91 11.59
CA PRO A 9 -23.58 -18.09 10.56
C PRO A 9 -24.29 -16.72 10.46
N PRO A 10 -23.54 -15.63 10.29
CA PRO A 10 -24.11 -14.29 10.23
C PRO A 10 -25.14 -14.21 9.09
N ARG A 11 -26.40 -13.89 9.43
CA ARG A 11 -27.48 -13.75 8.45
C ARG A 11 -27.34 -12.41 7.71
N ILE A 12 -26.59 -12.39 6.63
CA ILE A 12 -26.45 -11.21 5.77
C ILE A 12 -27.72 -11.07 4.89
N ARG A 13 -28.40 -9.92 4.98
CA ARG A 13 -29.55 -9.54 4.14
C ARG A 13 -29.10 -8.57 3.03
N GLY A 14 -29.59 -8.74 1.80
CA GLY A 14 -29.36 -7.82 0.66
C GLY A 14 -28.65 -8.44 -0.55
N PRO A 15 -28.29 -7.63 -1.59
CA PRO A 15 -27.68 -8.08 -2.85
C PRO A 15 -26.27 -8.71 -2.71
N LEU A 16 -25.72 -8.73 -1.50
CA LEU A 16 -24.43 -9.33 -1.14
C LEU A 16 -24.52 -10.83 -0.83
N ARG A 17 -25.73 -11.40 -0.82
CA ARG A 17 -26.00 -12.82 -0.50
C ARG A 17 -25.39 -13.71 -1.59
N GLY A 18 -24.33 -14.45 -1.24
CA GLY A 18 -23.57 -15.33 -2.14
C GLY A 18 -22.16 -14.85 -2.48
N ILE A 19 -21.80 -13.61 -2.13
CA ILE A 19 -20.46 -13.05 -2.40
C ILE A 19 -19.68 -12.80 -1.09
N TYR A 20 -20.39 -12.50 0.00
CA TYR A 20 -19.84 -12.25 1.34
C TYR A 20 -20.47 -13.23 2.34
N ALA A 21 -19.64 -14.00 3.03
CA ALA A 21 -20.03 -14.97 4.06
C ALA A 21 -19.81 -14.44 5.48
N GLY A 22 -19.24 -13.23 5.64
CA GLY A 22 -19.06 -12.59 6.95
C GLY A 22 -17.85 -13.12 7.73
N ASN A 23 -16.93 -13.82 7.06
CA ASN A 23 -15.80 -14.51 7.69
C ASN A 23 -14.44 -13.84 7.43
N THR A 24 -14.46 -12.59 6.97
CA THR A 24 -13.25 -11.77 6.75
C THR A 24 -12.32 -11.72 7.97
N ARG A 25 -12.88 -11.74 9.20
CA ARG A 25 -12.11 -11.77 10.45
C ARG A 25 -11.26 -13.03 10.60
N ALA A 26 -11.76 -14.20 10.16
CA ALA A 26 -11.01 -15.45 10.22
C ALA A 26 -9.84 -15.47 9.22
N VAL A 27 -10.04 -14.90 8.02
CA VAL A 27 -8.99 -14.72 7.01
C VAL A 27 -7.89 -13.79 7.54
N LEU A 28 -8.29 -12.65 8.12
CA LEU A 28 -7.36 -11.70 8.75
C LEU A 28 -6.57 -12.34 9.90
N ALA A 29 -7.24 -13.00 10.84
CA ALA A 29 -6.58 -13.65 11.98
C ALA A 29 -5.58 -14.73 11.56
N ARG A 30 -5.92 -15.53 10.53
CA ARG A 30 -4.99 -16.50 9.94
C ARG A 30 -3.79 -15.79 9.31
N GLY A 31 -4.03 -14.74 8.53
CA GLY A 31 -2.97 -13.98 7.87
C GLY A 31 -2.00 -13.34 8.86
N LEU A 32 -2.51 -12.69 9.91
CA LEU A 32 -1.71 -12.11 10.98
C LEU A 32 -0.85 -13.16 11.68
N LYS A 33 -1.40 -14.35 11.94
CA LYS A 33 -0.65 -15.46 12.55
C LYS A 33 0.49 -15.97 11.65
N VAL A 34 0.26 -16.03 10.33
CA VAL A 34 1.30 -16.42 9.36
C VAL A 34 2.40 -15.35 9.28
N VAL A 35 2.02 -14.08 9.24
CA VAL A 35 2.98 -12.96 9.25
C VAL A 35 3.82 -13.01 10.54
N ALA A 36 3.19 -13.14 11.70
CA ALA A 36 3.88 -13.16 12.99
C ALA A 36 4.83 -14.36 13.14
N ARG A 37 4.50 -15.53 12.57
CA ARG A 37 5.25 -16.76 12.85
C ARG A 37 6.21 -17.19 11.75
N ASN A 38 5.97 -16.81 10.49
CA ASN A 38 6.72 -17.34 9.35
C ASN A 38 7.30 -16.25 8.43
N ASN A 39 6.65 -15.09 8.35
CA ASN A 39 7.03 -14.01 7.43
C ASN A 39 7.54 -12.74 8.13
N TYR A 40 7.82 -12.80 9.43
CA TYR A 40 8.23 -11.62 10.20
C TYR A 40 9.53 -11.02 9.65
N LEU A 41 10.48 -11.84 9.20
CA LEU A 41 11.74 -11.39 8.59
C LEU A 41 11.52 -10.60 7.30
N VAL A 42 10.57 -11.03 6.46
CA VAL A 42 10.24 -10.32 5.20
C VAL A 42 9.59 -8.98 5.50
N VAL A 43 8.70 -8.93 6.49
CA VAL A 43 8.11 -7.66 6.94
C VAL A 43 9.19 -6.74 7.49
N LEU A 44 10.08 -7.28 8.34
CA LEU A 44 11.16 -6.56 8.97
C LEU A 44 12.16 -6.01 7.94
N SER A 45 12.58 -6.82 6.97
CA SER A 45 13.50 -6.39 5.91
C SER A 45 12.89 -5.27 5.05
N GLY A 46 11.61 -5.39 4.69
CA GLY A 46 10.90 -4.36 3.94
C GLY A 46 10.70 -3.04 4.69
N PHE A 47 10.79 -3.05 6.03
CA PHE A 47 10.81 -1.84 6.83
C PHE A 47 12.21 -1.22 6.90
N PHE A 48 13.24 -2.04 7.09
CA PHE A 48 14.62 -1.54 7.24
C PHE A 48 15.21 -0.99 5.95
N GLU A 49 14.86 -1.56 4.79
CA GLU A 49 15.34 -1.08 3.49
C GLU A 49 15.11 0.43 3.28
N PRO A 50 13.89 0.97 3.38
CA PRO A 50 13.63 2.40 3.21
C PRO A 50 14.22 3.26 4.35
N VAL A 51 14.40 2.70 5.55
CA VAL A 51 15.08 3.39 6.66
C VAL A 51 16.59 3.51 6.37
N PHE A 52 17.24 2.44 5.90
CA PHE A 52 18.63 2.50 5.48
C PHE A 52 18.82 3.40 4.27
N TYR A 53 17.86 3.39 3.35
CA TYR A 53 17.84 4.33 2.24
C TYR A 53 17.77 5.78 2.74
N LEU A 54 16.88 6.07 3.70
CA LEU A 54 16.77 7.39 4.33
C LEU A 54 18.07 7.78 5.04
N LEU A 55 18.69 6.87 5.80
CA LEU A 55 19.95 7.17 6.49
C LEU A 55 21.09 7.41 5.49
N SER A 56 21.20 6.58 4.45
CA SER A 56 22.23 6.70 3.43
C SER A 56 22.09 8.00 2.62
N MET A 57 20.90 8.28 2.09
CA MET A 57 20.68 9.44 1.23
C MET A 57 20.43 10.71 2.04
N GLY A 58 19.70 10.61 3.15
CA GLY A 58 19.38 11.74 4.02
C GLY A 58 20.61 12.27 4.76
N LEU A 59 21.48 11.40 5.29
CA LEU A 59 22.72 11.85 5.93
C LEU A 59 23.86 12.01 4.91
N GLY A 60 24.02 11.06 3.99
CA GLY A 60 25.10 11.08 3.01
C GLY A 60 24.94 12.19 1.96
N LEU A 61 23.84 12.15 1.20
CA LEU A 61 23.55 13.17 0.20
C LEU A 61 23.07 14.49 0.82
N GLY A 62 22.40 14.44 1.97
CA GLY A 62 21.98 15.65 2.68
C GLY A 62 23.15 16.53 3.12
N ALA A 63 24.31 15.95 3.42
CA ALA A 63 25.53 16.73 3.70
C ALA A 63 26.08 17.47 2.47
N LEU A 64 25.76 16.99 1.25
CA LEU A 64 26.20 17.60 -0.01
C LEU A 64 25.19 18.61 -0.57
N ILE A 65 23.89 18.30 -0.45
CA ILE A 65 22.80 19.14 -0.99
C ILE A 65 22.39 20.22 0.01
N GLY A 66 22.35 19.89 1.31
CA GLY A 66 21.86 20.78 2.37
C GLY A 66 20.33 20.93 2.33
N THR A 67 19.86 21.92 1.58
CA THR A 67 18.44 22.30 1.51
C THR A 67 17.88 22.19 0.10
N VAL A 68 16.58 21.96 0.03
CA VAL A 68 15.80 21.89 -1.21
C VAL A 68 14.59 22.81 -1.08
N GLN A 69 14.31 23.55 -2.14
CA GLN A 69 13.11 24.37 -2.26
C GLN A 69 11.88 23.48 -2.49
N PHE A 70 10.89 23.61 -1.61
CA PHE A 70 9.58 22.97 -1.75
C PHE A 70 8.50 24.00 -1.42
N ASN A 71 7.59 24.26 -2.37
CA ASN A 71 6.54 25.29 -2.25
C ASN A 71 7.08 26.68 -1.83
N GLY A 72 8.27 27.06 -2.29
CA GLY A 72 8.91 28.34 -1.98
C GLY A 72 9.56 28.41 -0.59
N HIS A 73 9.67 27.28 0.12
CA HIS A 73 10.35 27.16 1.40
C HIS A 73 11.56 26.24 1.30
N ASP A 74 12.66 26.63 1.94
CA ASP A 74 13.83 25.77 2.08
C ASP A 74 13.59 24.71 3.16
N ILE A 75 13.64 23.44 2.77
CA ILE A 75 13.57 22.31 3.70
C ILE A 75 14.83 21.46 3.59
N ALA A 76 15.25 20.86 4.71
CA ALA A 76 16.39 19.95 4.71
C ALA A 76 16.15 18.78 3.74
N TYR A 77 17.17 18.38 2.97
CA TYR A 77 17.04 17.27 2.01
C TYR A 77 16.48 15.99 2.65
N ALA A 78 16.93 15.66 3.86
CA ALA A 78 16.42 14.52 4.62
C ALA A 78 14.90 14.61 4.90
N ALA A 79 14.39 15.81 5.22
CA ALA A 79 12.96 16.07 5.42
C ALA A 79 12.17 16.07 4.09
N TYR A 80 12.83 16.33 2.95
CA TYR A 80 12.23 16.22 1.62
C TYR A 80 12.01 14.76 1.19
N ILE A 81 13.00 13.89 1.43
CA ILE A 81 12.98 12.47 0.98
C ILE A 81 12.25 11.53 1.95
N ALA A 82 12.22 11.84 3.25
CA ALA A 82 11.59 10.98 4.25
C ALA A 82 10.10 10.68 3.95
N PRO A 83 9.25 11.67 3.62
CA PRO A 83 7.86 11.43 3.23
C PRO A 83 7.74 10.53 2.01
N ALA A 84 8.65 10.68 1.05
CA ALA A 84 8.65 9.91 -0.17
C ALA A 84 8.97 8.43 0.11
N LEU A 85 9.96 8.15 0.97
CA LEU A 85 10.31 6.79 1.37
C LEU A 85 9.21 6.13 2.20
N MET A 86 8.48 6.89 3.02
CA MET A 86 7.27 6.39 3.71
C MET A 86 6.19 5.96 2.70
N ALA A 87 5.92 6.78 1.68
CA ALA A 87 4.98 6.46 0.60
C ALA A 87 5.37 5.19 -0.16
N VAL A 88 6.66 5.08 -0.49
CA VAL A 88 7.23 3.92 -1.21
C VAL A 88 7.17 2.66 -0.37
N SER A 89 7.44 2.75 0.94
CA SER A 89 7.31 1.63 1.87
C SER A 89 5.87 1.11 1.91
N ALA A 90 4.90 2.02 2.02
CA ALA A 90 3.48 1.67 2.03
C ALA A 90 3.05 1.01 0.71
N MET A 91 3.51 1.55 -0.43
CA MET A 91 3.30 0.95 -1.76
C MET A 91 3.91 -0.46 -1.84
N ASN A 92 5.19 -0.62 -1.51
CA ASN A 92 5.91 -1.89 -1.61
C ASN A 92 5.24 -2.97 -0.73
N GLY A 93 4.90 -2.63 0.51
CA GLY A 93 4.19 -3.52 1.41
C GLY A 93 2.83 -3.96 0.85
N ALA A 94 2.05 -3.00 0.33
CA ALA A 94 0.74 -3.25 -0.25
C ALA A 94 0.80 -4.08 -1.53
N LEU A 95 1.73 -3.78 -2.44
CA LEU A 95 1.92 -4.54 -3.68
C LEU A 95 2.40 -5.96 -3.38
N TYR A 96 3.36 -6.14 -2.47
CA TYR A 96 3.85 -7.47 -2.12
C TYR A 96 2.74 -8.38 -1.59
N ASP A 97 1.90 -7.86 -0.70
CA ASP A 97 0.80 -8.64 -0.14
C ASP A 97 -0.33 -8.87 -1.16
N SER A 98 -0.68 -7.87 -1.96
CA SER A 98 -1.76 -8.00 -2.96
C SER A 98 -1.37 -8.74 -4.24
N THR A 99 -0.06 -8.87 -4.52
CA THR A 99 0.47 -9.55 -5.71
C THR A 99 1.11 -10.88 -5.37
N THR A 100 2.35 -10.87 -4.86
CA THR A 100 3.13 -12.08 -4.58
C THR A 100 2.38 -13.04 -3.66
N ASN A 101 1.93 -12.56 -2.50
CA ASN A 101 1.28 -13.42 -1.51
C ASN A 101 -0.05 -13.99 -2.05
N VAL A 102 -0.87 -13.16 -2.70
CA VAL A 102 -2.13 -13.59 -3.33
C VAL A 102 -1.88 -14.55 -4.50
N PHE A 103 -0.93 -14.26 -5.39
CA PHE A 103 -0.58 -15.11 -6.53
C PHE A 103 -0.14 -16.50 -6.07
N PHE A 104 0.74 -16.56 -5.06
CA PHE A 104 1.17 -17.83 -4.47
C PHE A 104 0.00 -18.62 -3.89
N ARG A 105 -0.92 -17.95 -3.18
CA ARG A 105 -2.12 -18.57 -2.59
C ARG A 105 -3.09 -19.09 -3.65
N MET A 106 -3.31 -18.30 -4.71
CA MET A 106 -4.20 -18.65 -5.81
C MET A 106 -3.66 -19.82 -6.63
N ARG A 107 -2.35 -19.85 -6.91
CA ARG A 107 -1.76 -20.82 -7.86
C ARG A 107 -1.15 -22.06 -7.21
N TYR A 108 -0.51 -21.90 -6.05
CA TYR A 108 0.24 -22.96 -5.38
C TYR A 108 -0.41 -23.42 -4.07
N GLY A 109 -1.09 -22.51 -3.37
CA GLY A 109 -1.76 -22.81 -2.10
C GLY A 109 -3.04 -23.65 -2.21
N LYS A 110 -3.49 -24.00 -3.44
CA LYS A 110 -4.78 -24.66 -3.73
C LYS A 110 -5.97 -24.04 -2.97
N ILE A 111 -5.92 -22.74 -2.71
CA ILE A 111 -6.97 -22.06 -1.96
C ILE A 111 -8.28 -22.05 -2.76
N TYR A 112 -8.23 -22.06 -4.10
CA TYR A 112 -9.42 -22.28 -4.94
C TYR A 112 -10.12 -23.61 -4.63
N ASP A 113 -9.37 -24.71 -4.51
CA ASP A 113 -9.92 -26.03 -4.16
C ASP A 113 -10.44 -26.06 -2.71
N GLN A 114 -9.75 -25.36 -1.78
CA GLN A 114 -10.19 -25.29 -0.37
C GLN A 114 -11.36 -24.33 -0.14
N MET A 115 -11.51 -23.27 -0.94
CA MET A 115 -12.66 -22.35 -0.91
C MET A 115 -13.92 -23.02 -1.44
N LEU A 116 -13.82 -23.96 -2.39
CA LEU A 116 -14.95 -24.80 -2.78
C LEU A 116 -15.40 -25.73 -1.63
N SER A 117 -14.50 -26.08 -0.71
CA SER A 117 -14.78 -26.92 0.47
C SER A 117 -15.16 -26.15 1.75
N THR A 118 -15.08 -24.82 1.76
CA THR A 118 -15.35 -23.97 2.93
C THR A 118 -16.31 -22.83 2.58
N SER A 119 -17.22 -22.42 3.47
CA SER A 119 -18.17 -21.31 3.24
C SER A 119 -17.49 -19.92 3.26
N LEU A 120 -16.56 -19.67 2.34
CA LEU A 120 -15.86 -18.38 2.16
C LEU A 120 -16.21 -17.79 0.80
N GLY A 121 -16.79 -16.58 0.81
CA GLY A 121 -17.09 -15.86 -0.41
C GLY A 121 -15.82 -15.23 -1.03
N PRO A 122 -15.77 -15.02 -2.36
CA PRO A 122 -14.65 -14.34 -3.02
C PRO A 122 -14.33 -12.95 -2.45
N LEU A 123 -15.35 -12.22 -1.97
CA LEU A 123 -15.14 -10.93 -1.31
C LEU A 123 -14.49 -11.05 0.07
N ASP A 124 -14.75 -12.11 0.84
CA ASP A 124 -14.12 -12.29 2.16
C ASP A 124 -12.61 -12.47 2.02
N VAL A 125 -12.17 -13.14 0.96
CA VAL A 125 -10.75 -13.32 0.68
C VAL A 125 -10.12 -12.02 0.19
N ALA A 126 -10.76 -11.34 -0.77
CA ALA A 126 -10.28 -10.04 -1.25
C ALA A 126 -10.15 -9.02 -0.11
N LEU A 127 -11.18 -8.87 0.73
CA LEU A 127 -11.17 -7.96 1.86
C LEU A 127 -10.16 -8.39 2.93
N GLY A 128 -10.03 -9.69 3.20
CA GLY A 128 -9.05 -10.21 4.15
C GLY A 128 -7.60 -9.88 3.75
N GLU A 129 -7.26 -10.04 2.47
CA GLU A 129 -5.93 -9.72 1.95
C GLU A 129 -5.68 -8.21 1.91
N ILE A 130 -6.68 -7.40 1.54
CA ILE A 130 -6.58 -5.93 1.62
C ILE A 130 -6.36 -5.46 3.06
N LEU A 131 -7.05 -6.06 4.03
CA LEU A 131 -6.86 -5.73 5.46
C LEU A 131 -5.48 -6.14 5.97
N LEU A 132 -4.90 -7.23 5.47
CA LEU A 132 -3.52 -7.61 5.79
C LEU A 132 -2.51 -6.63 5.19
N ALA A 133 -2.72 -6.22 3.94
CA ALA A 133 -1.91 -5.20 3.29
C ALA A 133 -1.97 -3.85 4.03
N LEU A 134 -3.17 -3.46 4.48
CA LEU A 134 -3.40 -2.28 5.33
C LEU A 134 -2.66 -2.39 6.67
N PHE A 135 -2.72 -3.55 7.33
CA PHE A 135 -2.00 -3.76 8.59
C PHE A 135 -0.49 -3.65 8.41
N ARG A 136 0.08 -4.23 7.34
CA ARG A 136 1.51 -4.04 7.02
C ARG A 136 1.83 -2.58 6.71
N GLY A 137 0.98 -1.92 5.93
CA GLY A 137 1.09 -0.48 5.67
C GLY A 137 1.08 0.35 6.95
N LEU A 138 0.25 -0.02 7.93
CA LEU A 138 0.22 0.63 9.25
C LEU A 138 1.54 0.44 10.00
N LEU A 139 2.10 -0.77 10.01
CA LEU A 139 3.38 -1.05 10.67
C LEU A 139 4.52 -0.24 10.03
N TYR A 140 4.57 -0.18 8.70
CA TYR A 140 5.57 0.60 7.98
C TYR A 140 5.40 2.10 8.22
N ALA A 141 4.18 2.61 8.08
CA ALA A 141 3.88 4.01 8.34
C ALA A 141 4.20 4.41 9.79
N GLY A 142 3.79 3.60 10.77
CA GLY A 142 4.04 3.85 12.19
C GLY A 142 5.53 3.79 12.54
N GLY A 143 6.24 2.78 12.05
CA GLY A 143 7.69 2.67 12.24
C GLY A 143 8.45 3.82 11.59
N PHE A 144 8.06 4.22 10.38
CA PHE A 144 8.72 5.30 9.66
C PHE A 144 8.42 6.66 10.32
N MET A 145 7.19 6.86 10.79
CA MET A 145 6.80 8.03 11.59
C MET A 145 7.63 8.13 12.88
N ALA A 146 7.86 7.01 13.56
CA ALA A 146 8.71 6.98 14.76
C ALA A 146 10.16 7.38 14.44
N VAL A 147 10.76 6.78 13.41
CA VAL A 147 12.14 7.08 12.97
C VAL A 147 12.28 8.55 12.55
N THR A 148 11.39 9.06 11.71
CA THR A 148 11.42 10.45 11.23
C THR A 148 11.19 11.46 12.34
N THR A 149 10.36 11.13 13.34
CA THR A 149 10.17 11.96 14.53
C THR A 149 11.43 12.01 15.39
N LEU A 150 12.08 10.86 15.61
CA LEU A 150 13.34 10.79 16.38
C LEU A 150 14.47 11.56 15.68
N LEU A 151 14.49 11.56 14.35
CA LEU A 151 15.46 12.30 13.55
C LEU A 151 15.10 13.80 13.37
N GLY A 152 13.96 14.26 13.91
CA GLY A 152 13.53 15.66 13.79
C GLY A 152 13.15 16.08 12.36
N LEU A 153 12.74 15.13 11.50
CA LEU A 153 12.43 15.37 10.09
C LEU A 153 10.96 15.78 9.86
N ASN A 154 10.11 15.65 10.88
CA ASN A 154 8.72 16.08 10.84
C ASN A 154 8.61 17.53 11.27
N LEU A 155 8.30 18.43 10.33
CA LEU A 155 8.33 19.88 10.54
C LEU A 155 7.03 20.42 11.13
N SER A 156 5.95 19.64 11.08
CA SER A 156 4.62 20.05 11.54
C SER A 156 3.91 18.95 12.33
N TRP A 157 3.02 19.35 13.24
CA TRP A 157 2.12 18.44 13.98
C TRP A 157 1.20 17.64 13.06
N THR A 158 0.92 18.18 11.86
CA THR A 158 0.12 17.51 10.82
C THR A 158 0.79 16.22 10.31
N ALA A 159 2.06 15.97 10.62
CA ALA A 159 2.77 14.74 10.29
C ALA A 159 2.02 13.50 10.83
N LEU A 160 1.28 13.60 11.93
CA LEU A 160 0.47 12.48 12.44
C LEU A 160 -0.58 12.00 11.41
N LEU A 161 -1.10 12.89 10.57
CA LEU A 161 -2.04 12.56 9.50
C LEU A 161 -1.38 11.83 8.33
N ALA A 162 -0.04 11.77 8.27
CA ALA A 162 0.66 11.00 7.25
C ALA A 162 0.47 9.48 7.45
N VAL A 163 0.16 9.02 8.67
CA VAL A 163 -0.17 7.61 8.93
C VAL A 163 -1.48 7.18 8.25
N PRO A 164 -2.63 7.86 8.48
CA PRO A 164 -3.85 7.54 7.75
C PRO A 164 -3.74 7.79 6.24
N ALA A 165 -2.94 8.78 5.81
CA ALA A 165 -2.64 8.95 4.38
C ALA A 165 -1.88 7.75 3.80
N ALA A 166 -0.88 7.21 4.51
CA ALA A 166 -0.16 6.01 4.10
C ALA A 166 -1.07 4.77 4.05
N LEU A 167 -2.08 4.68 4.92
CA LEU A 167 -3.11 3.62 4.82
C LEU A 167 -3.97 3.77 3.57
N LEU A 168 -4.38 5.00 3.23
CA LEU A 168 -5.12 5.28 2.00
C LEU A 168 -4.28 4.88 0.77
N ILE A 169 -2.99 5.21 0.79
CA ILE A 169 -2.03 4.84 -0.26
C ILE A 169 -1.90 3.33 -0.37
N ALA A 170 -1.66 2.65 0.76
CA ALA A 170 -1.57 1.19 0.83
C ALA A 170 -2.86 0.52 0.31
N PHE A 171 -4.04 1.06 0.65
CA PHE A 171 -5.30 0.53 0.14
C PHE A 171 -5.42 0.70 -1.38
N GLY A 172 -5.11 1.88 -1.90
CA GLY A 172 -5.11 2.12 -3.34
C GLY A 172 -4.22 1.13 -4.08
N PHE A 173 -2.96 1.02 -3.66
CA PHE A 173 -2.01 0.11 -4.27
C PHE A 173 -2.41 -1.37 -4.10
N ALA A 174 -2.92 -1.77 -2.93
CA ALA A 174 -3.42 -3.12 -2.70
C ALA A 174 -4.61 -3.46 -3.60
N SER A 175 -5.52 -2.52 -3.83
CA SER A 175 -6.71 -2.73 -4.67
C SER A 175 -6.34 -2.94 -6.14
N VAL A 176 -5.42 -2.14 -6.66
CA VAL A 176 -4.91 -2.26 -8.04
C VAL A 176 -4.02 -3.50 -8.17
N GLY A 177 -3.16 -3.78 -7.20
CA GLY A 177 -2.32 -4.97 -7.18
C GLY A 177 -3.17 -6.25 -7.18
N LEU A 178 -4.24 -6.30 -6.39
CA LEU A 178 -5.16 -7.43 -6.37
C LEU A 178 -5.90 -7.59 -7.71
N ALA A 179 -6.35 -6.48 -8.30
CA ALA A 179 -6.95 -6.49 -9.63
C ALA A 179 -5.97 -7.02 -10.69
N ALA A 180 -4.74 -6.50 -10.73
CA ALA A 180 -3.70 -6.96 -11.65
C ALA A 180 -3.40 -8.46 -11.48
N THR A 181 -3.26 -8.92 -10.24
CA THR A 181 -2.97 -10.31 -9.91
C THR A 181 -4.04 -11.27 -10.38
N SER A 182 -5.30 -10.84 -10.41
CA SER A 182 -6.41 -11.65 -10.92
C SER A 182 -6.34 -11.94 -12.44
N TYR A 183 -5.47 -11.24 -13.18
CA TYR A 183 -5.16 -11.49 -14.58
C TYR A 183 -3.84 -12.24 -14.81
N MET A 184 -3.00 -12.36 -13.77
CA MET A 184 -1.68 -12.98 -13.88
C MET A 184 -1.79 -14.51 -13.95
N LYS A 185 -1.03 -15.11 -14.87
CA LYS A 185 -1.01 -16.57 -15.09
C LYS A 185 0.35 -17.21 -14.84
N SER A 186 1.41 -16.42 -14.69
CA SER A 186 2.81 -16.84 -14.66
C SER A 186 3.62 -15.87 -13.80
N PHE A 187 4.74 -16.36 -13.24
CA PHE A 187 5.72 -15.55 -12.50
C PHE A 187 6.25 -14.38 -13.31
N GLN A 188 6.40 -14.53 -14.63
CA GLN A 188 6.85 -13.43 -15.50
C GLN A 188 5.94 -12.19 -15.39
N HIS A 189 4.66 -12.36 -15.08
CA HIS A 189 3.76 -11.22 -14.89
C HIS A 189 3.98 -10.50 -13.54
N LEU A 190 4.49 -11.19 -12.51
CA LEU A 190 4.92 -10.54 -11.28
C LEU A 190 6.17 -9.68 -11.54
N ASP A 191 7.09 -10.14 -12.39
CA ASP A 191 8.27 -9.35 -12.75
C ASP A 191 7.90 -8.04 -13.47
N VAL A 192 6.82 -8.04 -14.26
CA VAL A 192 6.29 -6.82 -14.89
C VAL A 192 5.85 -5.80 -13.83
N VAL A 193 5.34 -6.22 -12.68
CA VAL A 193 4.97 -5.30 -11.60
C VAL A 193 6.22 -4.60 -11.07
N PHE A 194 7.28 -5.35 -10.77
CA PHE A 194 8.54 -4.77 -10.31
C PHE A 194 9.19 -3.87 -11.37
N PHE A 195 9.10 -4.26 -12.65
CA PHE A 195 9.57 -3.45 -13.77
C PHE A 195 8.84 -2.10 -13.87
N VAL A 196 7.56 -2.02 -13.53
CA VAL A 196 6.79 -0.76 -13.51
C VAL A 196 7.03 0.04 -12.22
N MET A 197 7.28 -0.63 -11.10
CA MET A 197 7.54 0.03 -9.82
C MET A 197 8.82 0.86 -9.83
N LEU A 198 9.89 0.35 -10.43
CA LEU A 198 11.19 1.04 -10.47
C LEU A 198 11.12 2.42 -11.19
N PRO A 199 10.64 2.53 -12.44
CA PRO A 199 10.52 3.83 -13.10
C PRO A 199 9.52 4.72 -12.38
N MET A 200 8.44 4.17 -11.82
CA MET A 200 7.51 4.95 -11.02
C MET A 200 8.19 5.54 -9.77
N PHE A 201 9.00 4.76 -9.05
CA PHE A 201 9.79 5.22 -7.91
C PHE A 201 10.75 6.35 -8.25
N LEU A 202 11.46 6.22 -9.38
CA LEU A 202 12.39 7.25 -9.84
C LEU A 202 11.66 8.50 -10.35
N LEU A 203 10.55 8.32 -11.05
CA LEU A 203 9.76 9.39 -11.69
C LEU A 203 8.58 9.86 -10.83
N SER A 204 8.70 9.88 -9.50
CA SER A 204 7.62 10.37 -8.61
C SER A 204 8.04 11.54 -7.73
N ALA A 205 9.00 12.35 -8.20
CA ALA A 205 9.58 13.47 -7.44
C ALA A 205 10.08 13.03 -6.04
N THR A 206 10.59 11.80 -5.95
CA THR A 206 11.05 11.18 -4.70
C THR A 206 12.32 11.86 -4.18
N PHE A 207 13.27 12.14 -5.08
CA PHE A 207 14.58 12.72 -4.74
C PHE A 207 14.67 14.21 -5.03
N PHE A 208 14.01 14.67 -6.08
CA PHE A 208 14.07 16.05 -6.53
C PHE A 208 12.67 16.63 -6.69
N PRO A 209 12.49 17.95 -6.46
CA PRO A 209 11.25 18.66 -6.71
C PRO A 209 10.79 18.49 -8.16
N ILE A 210 9.47 18.55 -8.38
CA ILE A 210 8.90 18.34 -9.71
C ILE A 210 9.28 19.49 -10.67
N GLU A 211 9.55 20.67 -10.13
CA GLU A 211 9.93 21.89 -10.81
C GLU A 211 11.28 21.77 -11.55
N VAL A 212 12.12 20.82 -11.13
CA VAL A 212 13.42 20.54 -11.79
C VAL A 212 13.22 19.84 -13.13
N TYR A 213 12.09 19.16 -13.35
CA TYR A 213 11.82 18.42 -14.57
C TYR A 213 11.24 19.34 -15.67
N PRO A 214 11.54 19.09 -16.95
CA PRO A 214 10.87 19.76 -18.06
C PRO A 214 9.35 19.56 -18.02
N GLU A 215 8.58 20.55 -18.47
CA GLU A 215 7.12 20.57 -18.34
C GLU A 215 6.44 19.29 -18.87
N VAL A 216 6.89 18.77 -20.02
CA VAL A 216 6.36 17.52 -20.61
C VAL A 216 6.51 16.33 -19.66
N VAL A 217 7.65 16.23 -18.96
CA VAL A 217 7.93 15.15 -18.01
C VAL A 217 7.07 15.33 -16.76
N GLN A 218 6.84 16.56 -16.32
CA GLN A 218 5.98 16.83 -15.17
C GLN A 218 4.56 16.28 -15.36
N TRP A 219 3.99 16.37 -16.57
CA TRP A 219 2.67 15.79 -16.85
C TRP A 219 2.65 14.26 -16.69
N VAL A 220 3.71 13.58 -17.12
CA VAL A 220 3.85 12.13 -16.94
C VAL A 220 4.00 11.78 -15.45
N ILE A 221 4.84 12.51 -14.72
CA ILE A 221 5.04 12.33 -13.28
C ILE A 221 3.72 12.53 -12.52
N LYS A 222 2.96 13.57 -12.85
CA LYS A 222 1.66 13.87 -12.24
C LYS A 222 0.59 12.82 -12.53
N ALA A 223 0.75 12.01 -13.58
CA ALA A 223 -0.15 10.89 -13.85
C ALA A 223 0.16 9.65 -12.99
N LEU A 224 1.34 9.59 -12.36
CA LEU A 224 1.75 8.42 -11.58
C LEU A 224 1.11 8.43 -10.19
N PRO A 225 0.56 7.29 -9.72
CA PRO A 225 -0.09 7.21 -8.42
C PRO A 225 0.90 7.48 -7.27
N LEU A 226 2.17 7.12 -7.46
CA LEU A 226 3.18 7.31 -6.44
C LEU A 226 3.55 8.79 -6.27
N TRP A 227 3.55 9.62 -7.32
CA TRP A 227 3.73 11.07 -7.16
C TRP A 227 2.66 11.65 -6.24
N HIS A 228 1.40 11.26 -6.45
CA HIS A 228 0.31 11.72 -5.58
C HIS A 228 0.46 11.24 -4.14
N ALA A 229 1.02 10.04 -3.92
CA ALA A 229 1.28 9.51 -2.59
C ALA A 229 2.39 10.32 -1.87
N VAL A 230 3.48 10.55 -2.58
CA VAL A 230 4.65 11.28 -2.09
C VAL A 230 4.26 12.70 -1.71
N ASP A 231 3.58 13.41 -2.61
CA ASP A 231 3.20 14.80 -2.38
C ASP A 231 2.17 14.94 -1.24
N LEU A 232 1.20 14.02 -1.14
CA LEU A 232 0.25 13.97 -0.04
C LEU A 232 0.94 13.83 1.33
N ILE A 233 1.85 12.86 1.49
CA ILE A 233 2.57 12.66 2.75
C ILE A 233 3.51 13.84 3.01
N ARG A 234 4.14 14.40 1.97
CA ARG A 234 5.05 15.55 2.10
C ARG A 234 4.34 16.81 2.58
N GLN A 235 3.17 17.14 2.03
CA GLN A 235 2.36 18.28 2.50
C GLN A 235 1.96 18.11 3.97
N LEU A 236 1.60 16.89 4.38
CA LEU A 236 1.22 16.59 5.77
C LEU A 236 2.40 16.65 6.75
N THR A 237 3.58 16.16 6.37
CA THR A 237 4.78 16.15 7.22
C THR A 237 5.46 17.52 7.32
N THR A 238 5.42 18.31 6.25
CA THR A 238 5.97 19.68 6.22
C THR A 238 5.01 20.72 6.79
N GLY A 239 3.71 20.47 6.74
CA GLY A 239 2.67 21.44 7.16
C GLY A 239 2.26 22.42 6.05
N PHE A 240 2.94 22.40 4.89
CA PHE A 240 2.58 23.19 3.72
C PHE A 240 1.41 22.57 2.97
N VAL A 241 0.23 22.58 3.60
CA VAL A 241 -0.99 22.00 3.02
C VAL A 241 -1.55 22.93 1.97
N THR A 242 -1.65 22.43 0.74
CA THR A 242 -2.26 23.12 -0.39
C THR A 242 -3.66 22.54 -0.68
N PRO A 243 -4.54 23.26 -1.41
CA PRO A 243 -5.80 22.69 -1.89
C PRO A 243 -5.61 21.44 -2.76
N GLY A 244 -4.42 21.25 -3.34
CA GLY A 244 -4.04 20.05 -4.09
C GLY A 244 -4.16 18.76 -3.27
N LEU A 245 -4.09 18.84 -1.94
CA LEU A 245 -4.28 17.71 -1.02
C LEU A 245 -5.58 16.92 -1.31
N PHE A 246 -6.69 17.62 -1.56
CA PHE A 246 -7.96 16.99 -1.91
C PHE A 246 -7.89 16.27 -3.27
N GLY A 247 -7.11 16.79 -4.22
CA GLY A 247 -6.81 16.14 -5.49
C GLY A 247 -6.11 14.79 -5.30
N HIS A 248 -5.13 14.72 -4.41
CA HIS A 248 -4.44 13.46 -4.10
C HIS A 248 -5.38 12.45 -3.42
N VAL A 249 -6.17 12.89 -2.44
CA VAL A 249 -7.12 12.01 -1.74
C VAL A 249 -8.19 11.49 -2.70
N THR A 250 -8.74 12.34 -3.55
CA THR A 250 -9.73 11.93 -4.57
C THR A 250 -9.14 11.00 -5.61
N TYR A 251 -7.89 11.22 -6.04
CA TYR A 251 -7.16 10.31 -6.92
C TYR A 251 -7.09 8.90 -6.30
N PHE A 252 -6.68 8.78 -5.04
CA PHE A 252 -6.65 7.49 -4.35
C PHE A 252 -8.03 6.89 -4.15
N ALA A 253 -9.06 7.69 -3.84
CA ALA A 253 -10.43 7.21 -3.70
C ALA A 253 -10.95 6.60 -5.02
N VAL A 254 -10.71 7.25 -6.15
CA VAL A 254 -11.06 6.74 -7.49
C VAL A 254 -10.27 5.46 -7.78
N MET A 255 -8.97 5.45 -7.51
CA MET A 255 -8.12 4.28 -7.71
C MET A 255 -8.59 3.07 -6.90
N ILE A 256 -8.96 3.27 -5.64
CA ILE A 256 -9.53 2.24 -4.77
C ILE A 256 -10.83 1.71 -5.34
N LEU A 257 -11.75 2.60 -5.74
CA LEU A 257 -13.04 2.22 -6.29
C LEU A 257 -12.86 1.36 -7.56
N LEU A 258 -11.99 1.78 -8.48
CA LEU A 258 -11.69 1.04 -9.69
C LEU A 258 -11.00 -0.30 -9.40
N GLY A 259 -9.98 -0.31 -8.54
CA GLY A 259 -9.26 -1.53 -8.18
C GLY A 259 -10.17 -2.58 -7.52
N VAL A 260 -10.95 -2.19 -6.52
CA VAL A 260 -11.88 -3.09 -5.80
C VAL A 260 -12.98 -3.60 -6.73
N THR A 261 -13.57 -2.74 -7.57
CA THR A 261 -14.64 -3.16 -8.49
C THR A 261 -14.12 -4.13 -9.56
N LEU A 262 -12.94 -3.87 -10.14
CA LEU A 262 -12.30 -4.77 -11.10
C LEU A 262 -11.94 -6.12 -10.46
N ALA A 263 -11.27 -6.10 -9.31
CA ALA A 263 -10.91 -7.32 -8.58
C ALA A 263 -12.15 -8.15 -8.25
N THR A 264 -13.21 -7.53 -7.72
CA THR A 264 -14.45 -8.22 -7.36
C THR A 264 -15.14 -8.83 -8.57
N ARG A 265 -15.27 -8.08 -9.67
CA ARG A 265 -15.87 -8.57 -10.92
C ARG A 265 -15.10 -9.76 -11.48
N ARG A 266 -13.77 -9.70 -11.47
CA ARG A 266 -12.92 -10.74 -12.04
C ARG A 266 -12.93 -12.00 -11.18
N LEU A 267 -12.82 -11.88 -9.86
CA LEU A 267 -12.92 -13.01 -8.95
C LEU A 267 -14.28 -13.68 -9.09
N ARG A 268 -15.38 -12.92 -9.14
CA ARG A 268 -16.72 -13.48 -9.38
C ARG A 268 -16.81 -14.30 -10.66
N ALA A 269 -16.22 -13.82 -11.76
CA ALA A 269 -16.19 -14.54 -13.03
C ALA A 269 -15.32 -15.81 -13.01
N LEU A 270 -14.31 -15.87 -12.14
CA LEU A 270 -13.44 -17.04 -11.96
C LEU A 270 -14.07 -18.10 -11.06
N PHE A 271 -14.79 -17.71 -10.01
CA PHE A 271 -15.36 -18.62 -9.00
C PHE A 271 -16.77 -19.13 -9.32
N LEU A 272 -17.52 -18.48 -10.21
CA LEU A 272 -18.87 -18.91 -10.63
C LEU A 272 -18.87 -19.72 -11.95
N ARG A 273 -17.72 -20.26 -12.36
CA ARG A 273 -17.60 -21.26 -13.42
C ARG A 273 -17.46 -22.64 -12.80
#